data_AF-A0A162MDN6-F1
#
_entry.id   AF-A0A162MDN6-F1
#
_cell.length_a   1.000
_cell.length_b   1.000
_cell.length_c   1.000
_cell.angle_alpha   90.00
_cell.angle_beta   90.00
_cell.angle_gamma   90.00
#
_symmetry.space_group_name_H-M   'P 1'
#
loop_
_entity.id
_entity.type
_entity.pdbx_description
1 polymer ?
#
loop_
_entity_poly.entity_id
_entity_poly.type
_entity_poly.pdbx_seq_one_letter_code
_entity_poly.pdbx_strand_id
1 'polypeptide(L)'
;MRPIITLEEHFASPTVIASSDDAKAHYAHFPTRILDKLTDLGAGRVADLDRGHVSLQLDRCVTRLGFVGALIENHLDGVFYDAERFWPVFAAAERLGAPVYLHPTFASDSMAAHHAGNYPDEVALALSAFGWGWHAETGLHVLRLFAAGVFDRFPALKLVIGHMGEMLPFQLDRCVSVSERWPAKRRGLRQVWRENVWVTTSGMFSLTPLRCLLETMPIEHVLFSVDYPFSANEKGFEFLKEVQESGVITGDDLDLFAYKNAEKLLGVTATHKPDATN
;
A
#
# COMPACT_ATOMS: atom_id res chain seq x y z
N MET A 1 -17.50 -13.79 24.77
CA MET A 1 -16.17 -14.30 24.40
C MET A 1 -15.44 -13.21 23.62
N ARG A 2 -14.12 -13.06 23.72
CA ARG A 2 -13.37 -11.98 23.03
C ARG A 2 -13.19 -12.36 21.55
N PRO A 3 -13.31 -11.42 20.60
CA PRO A 3 -13.13 -11.75 19.20
C PRO A 3 -11.68 -12.21 18.93
N ILE A 4 -11.57 -13.29 18.17
CA ILE A 4 -10.32 -13.83 17.62
C ILE A 4 -10.23 -13.31 16.19
N ILE A 5 -9.06 -13.29 15.59
CA ILE A 5 -8.85 -12.80 14.22
C ILE A 5 -7.74 -13.70 13.64
N THR A 6 -7.40 -13.69 12.35
CA THR A 6 -6.57 -14.73 11.66
C THR A 6 -5.85 -14.19 10.41
N LEU A 7 -4.57 -13.82 10.50
CA LEU A 7 -3.85 -12.99 9.52
C LEU A 7 -3.45 -13.66 8.23
N GLU A 8 -3.60 -14.98 8.18
CA GLU A 8 -3.22 -15.81 7.07
C GLU A 8 -4.35 -16.82 6.89
N GLU A 9 -4.99 -16.76 5.73
CA GLU A 9 -6.03 -17.69 5.35
C GLU A 9 -5.75 -18.20 3.94
N HIS A 10 -5.79 -19.51 3.80
CA HIS A 10 -5.59 -20.17 2.52
C HIS A 10 -6.94 -20.53 1.92
N PHE A 11 -7.08 -20.34 0.62
CA PHE A 11 -8.23 -20.78 -0.14
C PHE A 11 -7.80 -21.28 -1.50
N ALA A 12 -8.62 -22.16 -2.08
CA ALA A 12 -8.40 -22.74 -3.38
C ALA A 12 -9.69 -22.59 -4.19
N SER A 13 -9.61 -21.90 -5.33
CA SER A 13 -10.77 -21.76 -6.21
C SER A 13 -11.03 -23.10 -6.93
N PRO A 14 -12.24 -23.68 -6.85
CA PRO A 14 -12.59 -24.89 -7.60
C PRO A 14 -12.37 -24.74 -9.12
N THR A 15 -12.58 -23.53 -9.63
CA THR A 15 -12.35 -23.17 -11.03
C THR A 15 -10.86 -23.17 -11.38
N VAL A 16 -10.00 -22.70 -10.47
CA VAL A 16 -8.54 -22.74 -10.64
C VAL A 16 -8.01 -24.17 -10.50
N ILE A 17 -8.57 -24.98 -9.60
CA ILE A 17 -8.22 -26.40 -9.49
C ILE A 17 -8.58 -27.11 -10.81
N ALA A 18 -9.72 -26.80 -11.40
CA ALA A 18 -10.19 -27.44 -12.62
C ALA A 18 -9.54 -26.91 -13.91
N SER A 19 -8.78 -25.80 -13.85
CA SER A 19 -8.32 -25.08 -15.04
C SER A 19 -7.19 -25.77 -15.79
N SER A 20 -6.40 -26.61 -15.13
CA SER A 20 -5.35 -27.42 -15.77
C SER A 20 -5.08 -28.71 -15.00
N ASP A 21 -4.47 -29.69 -15.67
CA ASP A 21 -4.10 -30.95 -15.03
C ASP A 21 -2.96 -30.77 -14.01
N ASP A 22 -2.09 -29.78 -14.22
CA ASP A 22 -1.06 -29.39 -13.25
C ASP A 22 -1.67 -28.77 -11.98
N ALA A 23 -2.72 -27.95 -12.12
CA ALA A 23 -3.44 -27.41 -10.98
C ALA A 23 -4.18 -28.52 -10.21
N LYS A 24 -4.87 -29.44 -10.91
CA LYS A 24 -5.47 -30.62 -10.27
C LYS A 24 -4.43 -31.45 -9.53
N ALA A 25 -3.27 -31.69 -10.14
CA ALA A 25 -2.19 -32.45 -9.53
C ALA A 25 -1.62 -31.76 -8.29
N HIS A 26 -1.45 -30.43 -8.31
CA HIS A 26 -1.00 -29.66 -7.15
C HIS A 26 -1.96 -29.84 -5.95
N TYR A 27 -3.27 -29.74 -6.18
CA TYR A 27 -4.27 -29.85 -5.11
C TYR A 27 -4.64 -31.28 -4.71
N ALA A 28 -4.39 -32.28 -5.57
CA ALA A 28 -4.67 -33.69 -5.29
C ALA A 28 -3.85 -34.29 -4.14
N HIS A 29 -2.74 -33.64 -3.75
CA HIS A 29 -1.91 -34.08 -2.63
C HIS A 29 -2.44 -33.64 -1.26
N PHE A 30 -3.44 -32.75 -1.20
CA PHE A 30 -4.06 -32.33 0.06
C PHE A 30 -5.09 -33.35 0.55
N PRO A 31 -5.18 -33.60 1.88
CA PRO A 31 -6.26 -34.41 2.43
C PRO A 31 -7.64 -33.82 2.09
N THR A 32 -8.62 -34.66 1.74
CA THR A 32 -9.97 -34.22 1.31
C THR A 32 -10.60 -33.22 2.29
N ARG A 33 -10.50 -33.47 3.60
CA ARG A 33 -11.02 -32.56 4.65
C ARG A 33 -10.42 -31.15 4.63
N ILE A 34 -9.18 -31.00 4.14
CA ILE A 34 -8.50 -29.71 4.02
C ILE A 34 -8.93 -29.06 2.70
N LEU A 35 -8.96 -29.84 1.62
CA LEU A 35 -9.40 -29.37 0.31
C LEU A 35 -10.85 -28.86 0.35
N ASP A 36 -11.74 -29.56 1.05
CA ASP A 36 -13.14 -29.14 1.27
C ASP A 36 -13.21 -27.77 1.97
N LYS A 37 -12.34 -27.53 2.96
CA LYS A 37 -12.26 -26.23 3.66
C LYS A 37 -11.60 -25.14 2.84
N LEU A 38 -10.62 -25.47 2.00
CA LEU A 38 -9.96 -24.52 1.10
C LEU A 38 -10.92 -24.05 -0.01
N THR A 39 -11.83 -24.93 -0.44
CA THR A 39 -12.77 -24.71 -1.55
C THR A 39 -14.15 -24.21 -1.11
N ASP A 40 -14.55 -24.42 0.15
CA ASP A 40 -15.76 -23.84 0.73
C ASP A 40 -15.55 -22.36 1.07
N LEU A 41 -15.95 -21.49 0.14
CA LEU A 41 -15.98 -20.03 0.32
C LEU A 41 -17.36 -19.52 0.81
N GLY A 42 -18.29 -20.43 1.11
CA GLY A 42 -19.69 -20.14 1.36
C GLY A 42 -20.10 -20.25 2.83
N ALA A 43 -21.34 -20.70 3.06
CA ALA A 43 -21.97 -20.70 4.38
C ALA A 43 -21.22 -21.55 5.43
N GLY A 44 -20.51 -22.61 5.03
CA GLY A 44 -19.75 -23.44 5.96
C GLY A 44 -18.54 -22.71 6.54
N ARG A 45 -17.84 -21.91 5.71
CA ARG A 45 -16.73 -21.05 6.14
C ARG A 45 -17.17 -19.89 7.03
N VAL A 46 -18.25 -19.20 6.68
CA VAL A 46 -18.82 -18.14 7.53
C VAL A 46 -19.21 -18.71 8.90
N ALA A 47 -19.84 -19.88 8.92
CA ALA A 47 -20.17 -20.55 10.16
C ALA A 47 -18.94 -21.01 10.96
N ASP A 48 -17.81 -21.36 10.30
CA ASP A 48 -16.54 -21.67 10.97
C ASP A 48 -15.91 -20.42 11.63
N LEU A 49 -15.96 -19.26 10.94
CA LEU A 49 -15.49 -17.97 11.46
C LEU A 49 -16.34 -17.48 12.65
N ASP A 50 -17.66 -17.63 12.54
CA ASP A 50 -18.61 -17.27 13.60
C ASP A 50 -18.48 -18.19 14.82
N ARG A 51 -18.26 -19.50 14.61
CA ARG A 51 -17.93 -20.46 15.67
C ARG A 51 -16.66 -20.07 16.43
N GLY A 52 -15.71 -19.41 15.75
CA GLY A 52 -14.47 -18.89 16.32
C GLY A 52 -14.53 -17.44 16.82
N HIS A 53 -15.68 -16.77 16.71
CA HIS A 53 -15.85 -15.35 17.01
C HIS A 53 -14.86 -14.43 16.26
N VAL A 54 -14.71 -14.60 14.94
CA VAL A 54 -13.77 -13.81 14.13
C VAL A 54 -14.36 -12.52 13.55
N SER A 55 -13.78 -11.33 13.84
CA SER A 55 -14.48 -10.04 13.61
C SER A 55 -13.88 -9.03 12.61
N LEU A 56 -12.55 -8.95 12.38
CA LEU A 56 -11.93 -8.06 11.37
C LEU A 56 -10.42 -8.30 11.33
N GLN A 57 -9.74 -8.49 10.19
CA GLN A 57 -8.31 -8.86 10.21
C GLN A 57 -7.35 -7.84 10.84
N LEU A 58 -7.61 -6.55 10.61
CA LEU A 58 -6.74 -5.46 11.06
C LEU A 58 -6.67 -5.30 12.58
N ASP A 59 -7.81 -5.47 13.27
CA ASP A 59 -7.92 -5.14 14.70
C ASP A 59 -7.05 -6.05 15.58
N ARG A 60 -6.97 -7.35 15.30
CA ARG A 60 -6.10 -8.25 16.06
C ARG A 60 -4.70 -8.19 15.60
N CYS A 61 -4.45 -8.05 14.29
CA CYS A 61 -3.07 -8.05 13.90
C CYS A 61 -2.34 -6.90 14.56
N VAL A 62 -2.99 -5.74 14.66
CA VAL A 62 -2.49 -4.63 15.47
C VAL A 62 -2.56 -4.93 16.98
N THR A 63 -3.73 -5.27 17.54
CA THR A 63 -3.90 -5.30 19.02
C THR A 63 -3.44 -6.59 19.72
N ARG A 64 -3.15 -7.67 18.99
CA ARG A 64 -2.79 -8.98 19.56
C ARG A 64 -1.56 -9.61 18.93
N LEU A 65 -1.26 -9.33 17.67
CA LEU A 65 -0.09 -9.91 16.99
C LEU A 65 1.06 -8.93 16.77
N GLY A 66 0.90 -7.67 17.20
CA GLY A 66 1.96 -6.67 17.13
C GLY A 66 2.27 -6.18 15.70
N PHE A 67 1.36 -6.39 14.74
CA PHE A 67 1.48 -5.77 13.43
C PHE A 67 1.33 -4.26 13.59
N VAL A 68 2.04 -3.51 12.75
CA VAL A 68 2.17 -2.05 12.89
C VAL A 68 1.30 -1.29 11.90
N GLY A 69 0.51 -1.98 11.07
CA GLY A 69 -0.29 -1.41 10.00
C GLY A 69 -0.94 -2.47 9.11
N ALA A 70 -1.54 -2.02 8.01
CA ALA A 70 -2.01 -2.85 6.91
C ALA A 70 -1.25 -2.49 5.63
N LEU A 71 -1.07 -3.47 4.73
CA LEU A 71 -0.75 -3.22 3.33
C LEU A 71 -1.88 -3.83 2.51
N ILE A 72 -2.45 -3.03 1.60
CA ILE A 72 -3.54 -3.44 0.72
C ILE A 72 -3.16 -3.16 -0.74
N GLU A 73 -3.61 -4.04 -1.62
CA GLU A 73 -3.43 -3.88 -3.06
C GLU A 73 -4.24 -2.71 -3.62
N ASN A 74 -3.79 -2.12 -4.72
CA ASN A 74 -4.37 -0.91 -5.29
C ASN A 74 -5.84 -1.08 -5.68
N HIS A 75 -6.28 -2.28 -6.06
CA HIS A 75 -7.68 -2.54 -6.37
C HIS A 75 -8.03 -4.00 -6.11
N LEU A 76 -9.33 -4.28 -6.01
CA LEU A 76 -9.87 -5.64 -6.10
C LEU A 76 -10.52 -5.81 -7.47
N ASP A 77 -9.87 -6.54 -8.38
CA ASP A 77 -10.34 -6.77 -9.76
C ASP A 77 -10.75 -5.48 -10.51
N GLY A 78 -9.87 -4.47 -10.47
CA GLY A 78 -10.09 -3.16 -11.08
C GLY A 78 -11.04 -2.24 -10.31
N VAL A 79 -11.54 -2.67 -9.16
CA VAL A 79 -12.40 -1.85 -8.30
C VAL A 79 -11.61 -1.19 -7.18
N PHE A 80 -11.51 0.14 -7.24
CA PHE A 80 -10.92 0.98 -6.21
C PHE A 80 -11.79 1.08 -4.94
N TYR A 81 -11.18 1.50 -3.84
CA TYR A 81 -11.77 1.48 -2.49
C TYR A 81 -12.50 2.78 -2.09
N ASP A 82 -12.82 3.64 -3.07
CA ASP A 82 -13.52 4.90 -2.81
C ASP A 82 -14.98 4.72 -2.39
N ALA A 83 -15.60 3.59 -2.74
CA ALA A 83 -16.99 3.29 -2.35
C ALA A 83 -17.15 3.01 -0.85
N GLU A 84 -18.25 3.49 -0.24
CA GLU A 84 -18.51 3.39 1.21
C GLU A 84 -18.47 1.97 1.78
N ARG A 85 -18.73 0.94 0.96
CA ARG A 85 -18.62 -0.47 1.38
C ARG A 85 -17.22 -0.86 1.88
N PHE A 86 -16.18 -0.15 1.46
CA PHE A 86 -14.79 -0.38 1.88
C PHE A 86 -14.38 0.48 3.09
N TRP A 87 -15.15 1.51 3.41
CA TRP A 87 -14.84 2.45 4.49
C TRP A 87 -14.74 1.82 5.88
N PRO A 88 -15.40 0.69 6.21
CA PRO A 88 -15.14 -0.02 7.46
C PRO A 88 -13.65 -0.36 7.70
N VAL A 89 -12.87 -0.58 6.64
CA VAL A 89 -11.41 -0.82 6.75
C VAL A 89 -10.68 0.46 7.18
N PHE A 90 -10.97 1.60 6.55
CA PHE A 90 -10.38 2.89 6.91
C PHE A 90 -10.82 3.36 8.31
N ALA A 91 -12.09 3.12 8.69
CA ALA A 91 -12.59 3.37 10.03
C ALA A 91 -11.85 2.56 11.09
N ALA A 92 -11.54 1.29 10.79
CA ALA A 92 -10.76 0.44 11.69
C ALA A 92 -9.31 0.92 11.81
N ALA A 93 -8.67 1.25 10.69
CA ALA A 93 -7.31 1.78 10.65
C ALA A 93 -7.17 3.07 11.48
N GLU A 94 -8.08 4.03 11.28
CA GLU A 94 -8.11 5.28 12.06
C GLU A 94 -8.30 5.00 13.56
N ARG A 95 -9.29 4.18 13.94
CA ARG A 95 -9.55 3.84 15.35
C ARG A 95 -8.33 3.21 16.02
N LEU A 96 -7.57 2.40 15.29
CA LEU A 96 -6.37 1.72 15.78
C LEU A 96 -5.12 2.63 15.73
N GLY A 97 -5.20 3.79 15.08
CA GLY A 97 -4.04 4.64 14.78
C GLY A 97 -3.04 3.98 13.82
N ALA A 98 -3.46 2.92 13.13
CA ALA A 98 -2.62 2.08 12.29
C ALA A 98 -2.60 2.62 10.84
N PRO A 99 -1.42 2.80 10.22
CA PRO A 99 -1.33 3.19 8.82
C PRO A 99 -1.82 2.10 7.87
N VAL A 100 -2.37 2.53 6.74
CA VAL A 100 -2.72 1.69 5.60
C VAL A 100 -1.76 2.02 4.46
N TYR A 101 -0.91 1.07 4.09
CA TYR A 101 -0.08 1.15 2.90
C TYR A 101 -0.90 0.72 1.69
N LEU A 102 -1.14 1.63 0.76
CA LEU A 102 -1.78 1.34 -0.52
C LEU A 102 -0.68 1.04 -1.53
N HIS A 103 -0.52 -0.24 -1.86
CA HIS A 103 0.53 -0.74 -2.73
C HIS A 103 -0.03 -1.02 -4.14
N PRO A 104 0.72 -0.76 -5.22
CA PRO A 104 0.31 -1.17 -6.56
C PRO A 104 0.00 -2.66 -6.68
N THR A 105 -0.85 -3.04 -7.62
CA THR A 105 -1.11 -4.45 -7.95
C THR A 105 -1.21 -4.60 -9.46
N PHE A 106 -1.04 -5.83 -9.97
CA PHE A 106 -1.16 -6.07 -11.41
C PHE A 106 -2.55 -5.64 -11.91
N ALA A 107 -2.56 -5.03 -13.09
CA ALA A 107 -3.78 -4.62 -13.76
C ALA A 107 -4.73 -5.81 -13.91
N SER A 108 -6.01 -5.60 -13.59
CA SER A 108 -7.06 -6.58 -13.93
C SER A 108 -7.15 -6.79 -15.45
N ASP A 109 -7.76 -7.87 -15.90
CA ASP A 109 -8.00 -8.13 -17.34
C ASP A 109 -8.65 -6.94 -18.05
N SER A 110 -9.57 -6.25 -17.36
CA SER A 110 -10.27 -5.06 -17.89
C SER A 110 -9.36 -3.84 -18.07
N MET A 111 -8.26 -3.78 -17.32
CA MET A 111 -7.31 -2.67 -17.32
C MET A 111 -6.14 -2.97 -18.26
N ALA A 112 -5.64 -4.21 -18.26
CA ALA A 112 -4.48 -4.65 -19.05
C ALA A 112 -4.60 -4.32 -20.55
N ALA A 113 -5.81 -4.41 -21.12
CA ALA A 113 -6.06 -4.12 -22.53
C ALA A 113 -5.67 -2.69 -22.95
N HIS A 114 -5.67 -1.71 -22.03
CA HIS A 114 -5.29 -0.32 -22.31
C HIS A 114 -3.78 -0.15 -22.56
N HIS A 115 -2.97 -1.13 -22.16
CA HIS A 115 -1.52 -1.10 -22.26
C HIS A 115 -0.98 -1.98 -23.39
N ALA A 116 -1.87 -2.59 -24.19
CA ALA A 116 -1.48 -3.34 -25.38
C ALA A 116 -1.18 -2.39 -26.55
N GLY A 117 -0.30 -2.81 -27.46
CA GLY A 117 0.06 -2.05 -28.64
C GLY A 117 0.85 -2.87 -29.66
N ASN A 118 1.46 -2.20 -30.64
CA ASN A 118 2.32 -2.85 -31.64
C ASN A 118 3.73 -3.14 -31.07
N TYR A 119 3.78 -3.83 -29.94
CA TYR A 119 4.98 -4.28 -29.22
C TYR A 119 4.69 -5.59 -28.49
N PRO A 120 5.71 -6.36 -28.06
CA PRO A 120 5.52 -7.63 -27.38
C PRO A 120 4.74 -7.51 -26.05
N ASP A 121 4.13 -8.62 -25.64
CA ASP A 121 3.35 -8.69 -24.39
C ASP A 121 4.18 -8.38 -23.15
N GLU A 122 5.49 -8.64 -23.16
CA GLU A 122 6.35 -8.27 -22.02
C GLU A 122 6.46 -6.75 -21.86
N VAL A 123 6.43 -6.00 -22.97
CA VAL A 123 6.40 -4.54 -22.95
C VAL A 123 5.05 -4.05 -22.45
N ALA A 124 3.95 -4.65 -22.92
CA ALA A 124 2.61 -4.33 -22.43
C ALA A 124 2.48 -4.58 -20.92
N LEU A 125 2.99 -5.72 -20.43
CA LEU A 125 3.03 -6.06 -19.02
C LEU A 125 3.80 -5.00 -18.23
N ALA A 126 5.02 -4.67 -18.64
CA ALA A 126 5.83 -3.64 -17.97
C ALA A 126 5.12 -2.28 -17.96
N LEU A 127 4.48 -1.87 -19.06
CA LEU A 127 3.72 -0.62 -19.14
C LEU A 127 2.48 -0.62 -18.24
N SER A 128 1.79 -1.76 -18.10
CA SER A 128 0.66 -1.91 -17.17
C SER A 128 1.09 -1.98 -15.70
N ALA A 129 2.35 -2.35 -15.45
CA ALA A 129 2.90 -2.60 -14.13
C ALA A 129 3.96 -1.53 -13.76
N PHE A 130 5.14 -1.97 -13.33
CA PHE A 130 6.25 -1.17 -12.80
C PHE A 130 6.82 -0.10 -13.74
N GLY A 131 6.50 -0.13 -15.03
CA GLY A 131 6.96 0.87 -15.98
C GLY A 131 6.11 2.15 -15.99
N TRP A 132 4.81 2.04 -15.68
CA TRP A 132 3.90 3.20 -15.71
C TRP A 132 2.59 2.97 -14.96
N GLY A 133 1.84 1.92 -15.31
CA GLY A 133 0.45 1.70 -14.89
C GLY A 133 0.26 1.67 -13.39
N TRP A 134 1.11 0.93 -12.67
CA TRP A 134 1.11 0.87 -11.20
C TRP A 134 1.08 2.26 -10.54
N HIS A 135 1.92 3.17 -11.03
CA HIS A 135 2.05 4.50 -10.46
C HIS A 135 0.87 5.40 -10.84
N ALA A 136 0.47 5.38 -12.11
CA ALA A 136 -0.66 6.16 -12.58
C ALA A 136 -1.98 5.77 -11.86
N GLU A 137 -2.19 4.47 -11.66
CA GLU A 137 -3.39 3.94 -11.03
C GLU A 137 -3.40 4.15 -9.51
N THR A 138 -2.27 3.95 -8.83
CA THR A 138 -2.18 4.16 -7.38
C THR A 138 -2.31 5.65 -7.06
N GLY A 139 -1.67 6.53 -7.84
CA GLY A 139 -1.87 7.97 -7.75
C GLY A 139 -3.33 8.38 -7.97
N LEU A 140 -3.99 7.81 -8.99
CA LEU A 140 -5.42 8.01 -9.24
C LEU A 140 -6.26 7.56 -8.04
N HIS A 141 -5.95 6.42 -7.43
CA HIS A 141 -6.71 5.89 -6.31
C HIS A 141 -6.67 6.84 -5.09
N VAL A 142 -5.53 7.45 -4.77
CA VAL A 142 -5.45 8.49 -3.71
C VAL A 142 -6.41 9.65 -4.01
N LEU A 143 -6.44 10.13 -5.26
CA LEU A 143 -7.34 11.20 -5.69
C LEU A 143 -8.82 10.78 -5.58
N ARG A 144 -9.13 9.51 -5.86
CA ARG A 144 -10.48 8.96 -5.70
C ARG A 144 -10.91 8.89 -4.23
N LEU A 145 -10.03 8.46 -3.33
CA LEU A 145 -10.29 8.46 -1.88
C LEU A 145 -10.59 9.90 -1.39
N PHE A 146 -9.82 10.88 -1.87
CA PHE A 146 -10.08 12.30 -1.58
C PHE A 146 -11.42 12.76 -2.16
N ALA A 147 -11.69 12.46 -3.43
CA ALA A 147 -12.95 12.81 -4.10
C ALA A 147 -14.17 12.21 -3.40
N ALA A 148 -14.05 10.99 -2.87
CA ALA A 148 -15.11 10.31 -2.12
C ALA A 148 -15.31 10.86 -0.70
N GLY A 149 -14.39 11.69 -0.19
CA GLY A 149 -14.50 12.26 1.15
C GLY A 149 -14.04 11.33 2.27
N VAL A 150 -13.24 10.31 1.97
CA VAL A 150 -12.69 9.37 2.95
C VAL A 150 -11.95 10.14 4.06
N PHE A 151 -11.13 11.13 3.70
CA PHE A 151 -10.38 11.93 4.66
C PHE A 151 -11.24 12.95 5.42
N ASP A 152 -12.39 13.36 4.89
CA ASP A 152 -13.33 14.19 5.67
C ASP A 152 -14.07 13.34 6.72
N ARG A 153 -14.30 12.06 6.40
CA ARG A 153 -14.93 11.10 7.31
C ARG A 153 -13.96 10.57 8.38
N PHE A 154 -12.72 10.30 7.99
CA PHE A 154 -11.66 9.75 8.82
C PHE A 154 -10.44 10.71 8.82
N PRO A 155 -10.53 11.84 9.54
CA PRO A 155 -9.51 12.89 9.47
C PRO A 155 -8.15 12.50 10.04
N ALA A 156 -8.07 11.48 10.88
CA ALA A 156 -6.84 10.94 11.46
C ALA A 156 -6.33 9.67 10.75
N LEU A 157 -6.97 9.25 9.65
CA LEU A 157 -6.47 8.15 8.82
C LEU A 157 -5.06 8.46 8.30
N LYS A 158 -4.17 7.47 8.41
CA LYS A 158 -2.81 7.53 7.88
C LYS A 158 -2.69 6.63 6.65
N LEU A 159 -2.50 7.23 5.49
CA LEU A 159 -2.27 6.52 4.23
C LEU A 159 -0.78 6.55 3.89
N VAL A 160 -0.20 5.42 3.52
CA VAL A 160 1.17 5.32 3.02
C VAL A 160 1.12 4.88 1.56
N ILE A 161 1.93 5.51 0.70
CA ILE A 161 2.13 5.10 -0.70
C ILE A 161 3.62 4.97 -1.01
N GLY A 162 3.94 4.14 -2.00
CA GLY A 162 5.31 3.83 -2.39
C GLY A 162 5.87 4.73 -3.48
N HIS A 163 7.00 4.30 -4.04
CA HIS A 163 7.50 4.72 -5.35
C HIS A 163 7.53 6.23 -5.53
N MET A 164 8.14 6.92 -4.56
CA MET A 164 8.27 8.39 -4.54
C MET A 164 6.94 9.12 -4.71
N GLY A 165 5.83 8.49 -4.31
CA GLY A 165 4.49 9.06 -4.26
C GLY A 165 3.65 8.86 -5.51
N GLU A 166 3.95 7.85 -6.34
CA GLU A 166 3.04 7.38 -7.40
C GLU A 166 2.66 8.49 -8.39
N MET A 167 3.66 9.20 -8.91
CA MET A 167 3.55 10.37 -9.81
C MET A 167 2.86 11.61 -9.23
N LEU A 168 2.21 11.53 -8.06
CA LEU A 168 1.45 12.63 -7.49
C LEU A 168 2.29 13.87 -7.18
N PRO A 169 3.53 13.79 -6.63
CA PRO A 169 4.30 15.00 -6.34
C PRO A 169 4.47 15.91 -7.56
N PHE A 170 4.73 15.32 -8.73
CA PHE A 170 4.90 16.06 -9.98
C PHE A 170 3.59 16.74 -10.45
N GLN A 171 2.44 16.11 -10.22
CA GLN A 171 1.12 16.62 -10.64
C GLN A 171 0.35 17.38 -9.55
N LEU A 172 0.88 17.48 -8.34
CA LEU A 172 0.11 17.83 -7.15
C LEU A 172 -0.61 19.18 -7.31
N ASP A 173 0.09 20.21 -7.77
CA ASP A 173 -0.49 21.55 -7.91
C ASP A 173 -1.65 21.60 -8.92
N ARG A 174 -1.55 20.81 -9.99
CA ARG A 174 -2.64 20.65 -10.96
C ARG A 174 -3.83 19.94 -10.31
N CYS A 175 -3.59 18.84 -9.60
CA CYS A 175 -4.63 18.10 -8.89
C CYS A 175 -5.32 18.97 -7.84
N VAL A 176 -4.56 19.78 -7.08
CA VAL A 176 -5.08 20.72 -6.09
C VAL A 176 -6.02 21.72 -6.76
N SER A 177 -5.56 22.43 -7.80
CA SER A 177 -6.37 23.43 -8.51
C SER A 177 -7.64 22.85 -9.15
N VAL A 178 -7.57 21.62 -9.69
CA VAL A 178 -8.75 20.95 -10.23
C VAL A 178 -9.73 20.57 -9.12
N SER A 179 -9.22 20.10 -7.99
CA SER A 179 -10.05 19.62 -6.87
C SER A 179 -10.85 20.70 -6.17
N GLU A 180 -10.43 21.98 -6.26
CA GLU A 180 -11.17 23.13 -5.74
C GLU A 180 -12.55 23.31 -6.40
N ARG A 181 -12.76 22.70 -7.58
CA ARG A 181 -14.03 22.73 -8.32
C ARG A 181 -14.98 21.61 -7.92
N TRP A 182 -14.54 20.67 -7.09
CA TRP A 182 -15.36 19.54 -6.65
C TRP A 182 -16.33 19.98 -5.55
N PRO A 183 -17.39 19.19 -5.25
CA PRO A 183 -18.28 19.50 -4.14
C PRO A 183 -17.51 19.78 -2.84
N ALA A 184 -18.01 20.73 -2.06
CA ALA A 184 -17.31 21.27 -0.89
C ALA A 184 -16.76 20.14 0.01
N LYS A 185 -15.44 20.18 0.23
CA LYS A 185 -14.71 19.35 1.19
C LYS A 185 -14.37 20.18 2.42
N ARG A 186 -14.22 19.54 3.57
CA ARG A 186 -13.81 20.23 4.81
C ARG A 186 -12.34 20.66 4.73
N ARG A 187 -11.51 19.84 4.09
CA ARG A 187 -10.08 20.06 3.89
C ARG A 187 -9.73 19.98 2.41
N GLY A 188 -8.82 20.85 1.95
CA GLY A 188 -8.33 20.83 0.57
C GLY A 188 -7.34 19.68 0.33
N LEU A 189 -7.14 19.29 -0.95
CA LEU A 189 -6.23 18.18 -1.30
C LEU A 189 -4.80 18.41 -0.78
N ARG A 190 -4.28 19.64 -0.85
CA ARG A 190 -2.93 19.96 -0.33
C ARG A 190 -2.83 19.72 1.17
N GLN A 191 -3.89 20.03 1.92
CA GLN A 191 -3.94 19.79 3.35
C GLN A 191 -3.95 18.28 3.63
N VAL A 192 -4.81 17.52 2.95
CA VAL A 192 -4.86 16.06 3.06
C VAL A 192 -3.52 15.41 2.70
N TRP A 193 -2.87 15.86 1.62
CA TRP A 193 -1.54 15.39 1.23
C TRP A 193 -0.50 15.57 2.33
N ARG A 194 -0.52 16.70 3.04
CA ARG A 194 0.44 17.03 4.09
C ARG A 194 0.10 16.43 5.46
N GLU A 195 -1.16 16.09 5.72
CA GLU A 195 -1.63 15.64 7.05
C GLU A 195 -1.94 14.14 7.10
N ASN A 196 -2.39 13.54 5.99
CA ASN A 196 -2.89 12.17 5.94
C ASN A 196 -2.02 11.23 5.10
N VAL A 197 -1.08 11.74 4.29
CA VAL A 197 -0.27 10.92 3.38
C VAL A 197 1.19 10.91 3.80
N TRP A 198 1.77 9.71 3.80
CA TRP A 198 3.19 9.42 3.94
C TRP A 198 3.69 8.73 2.65
N VAL A 199 4.92 9.03 2.25
CA VAL A 199 5.49 8.52 1.01
C VAL A 199 6.80 7.79 1.30
N THR A 200 6.97 6.61 0.69
CA THR A 200 8.25 5.88 0.73
C THR A 200 9.02 5.95 -0.59
N THR A 201 10.35 5.84 -0.54
CA THR A 201 11.23 5.83 -1.73
C THR A 201 11.34 4.47 -2.43
N SER A 202 10.50 3.50 -2.06
CA SER A 202 10.55 2.11 -2.53
C SER A 202 10.74 2.02 -4.05
N GLY A 203 11.73 1.27 -4.52
CA GLY A 203 12.01 1.06 -5.95
C GLY A 203 12.42 2.29 -6.77
N MET A 204 12.49 3.50 -6.20
CA MET A 204 12.80 4.75 -6.92
C MET A 204 14.01 5.48 -6.33
N PHE A 205 15.19 4.99 -6.68
CA PHE A 205 16.48 5.49 -6.19
C PHE A 205 17.03 6.61 -7.08
N SER A 206 16.43 7.81 -6.99
CA SER A 206 16.89 8.99 -7.73
C SER A 206 16.64 10.28 -6.96
N LEU A 207 17.63 11.17 -6.96
CA LEU A 207 17.54 12.47 -6.29
C LEU A 207 16.52 13.41 -6.92
N THR A 208 16.30 13.33 -8.24
CA THR A 208 15.38 14.24 -8.95
C THR A 208 13.93 14.12 -8.47
N PRO A 209 13.30 12.93 -8.46
CA PRO A 209 11.96 12.80 -7.93
C PRO A 209 11.91 12.97 -6.40
N LEU A 210 13.00 12.68 -5.67
CA LEU A 210 13.10 13.00 -4.24
C LEU A 210 13.03 14.52 -3.97
N ARG A 211 13.78 15.34 -4.72
CA ARG A 211 13.68 16.81 -4.62
C ARG A 211 12.26 17.28 -4.87
N CYS A 212 11.60 16.74 -5.91
CA CYS A 212 10.20 17.05 -6.19
C CYS A 212 9.27 16.68 -5.02
N LEU A 213 9.46 15.50 -4.41
CA LEU A 213 8.68 15.07 -3.25
C LEU A 213 8.86 16.04 -2.06
N LEU A 214 10.09 16.40 -1.73
CA LEU A 214 10.42 17.29 -0.60
C LEU A 214 9.81 18.70 -0.74
N GLU A 215 9.62 19.19 -1.97
CA GLU A 215 8.93 20.47 -2.22
C GLU A 215 7.41 20.38 -1.98
N THR A 216 6.83 19.18 -1.92
CA THR A 216 5.37 19.00 -1.87
C THR A 216 4.83 18.59 -0.50
N MET A 217 5.66 18.05 0.39
CA MET A 217 5.25 17.57 1.72
C MET A 217 6.32 17.78 2.79
N PRO A 218 5.94 17.80 4.09
CA PRO A 218 6.91 17.87 5.18
C PRO A 218 7.85 16.67 5.19
N ILE A 219 9.11 16.90 5.59
CA ILE A 219 10.13 15.84 5.71
C ILE A 219 9.68 14.72 6.65
N GLU A 220 8.88 15.03 7.68
CA GLU A 220 8.32 14.08 8.63
C GLU A 220 7.39 13.03 8.00
N HIS A 221 7.00 13.24 6.74
CA HIS A 221 6.11 12.36 5.98
C HIS A 221 6.81 11.63 4.83
N VAL A 222 8.14 11.79 4.70
CA VAL A 222 8.97 11.09 3.72
C VAL A 222 9.78 9.99 4.43
N LEU A 223 9.67 8.76 3.95
CA LEU A 223 10.33 7.59 4.53
C LEU A 223 11.24 6.90 3.51
N PHE A 224 12.41 6.45 3.96
CA PHE A 224 13.21 5.52 3.20
C PHE A 224 12.54 4.14 3.12
N SER A 225 12.57 3.52 1.94
CA SER A 225 12.21 2.11 1.73
C SER A 225 12.87 1.58 0.46
N VAL A 226 13.02 0.25 0.36
CA VAL A 226 13.76 -0.42 -0.72
C VAL A 226 12.84 -1.02 -1.79
N ASP A 227 11.77 -1.72 -1.39
CA ASP A 227 11.00 -2.64 -2.25
C ASP A 227 11.67 -4.02 -2.48
N TYR A 228 12.28 -4.59 -1.45
CA TYR A 228 12.81 -5.96 -1.52
C TYR A 228 11.66 -6.99 -1.60
N PRO A 229 11.73 -8.03 -2.46
CA PRO A 229 12.91 -8.49 -3.23
C PRO A 229 12.99 -7.96 -4.67
N PHE A 230 12.07 -7.10 -5.11
CA PHE A 230 12.06 -6.57 -6.47
C PHE A 230 13.22 -5.57 -6.71
N SER A 231 13.64 -4.89 -5.64
CA SER A 231 14.88 -4.12 -5.57
C SER A 231 15.86 -4.70 -4.54
N ALA A 232 17.16 -4.54 -4.80
CA ALA A 232 18.23 -4.98 -3.91
C ALA A 232 18.47 -3.99 -2.76
N ASN A 233 18.74 -4.50 -1.56
CA ASN A 233 19.03 -3.66 -0.38
C ASN A 233 20.29 -2.81 -0.58
N GLU A 234 21.27 -3.33 -1.31
CA GLU A 234 22.52 -2.64 -1.66
C GLU A 234 22.23 -1.36 -2.44
N LYS A 235 21.30 -1.41 -3.41
CA LYS A 235 20.90 -0.21 -4.17
C LYS A 235 20.22 0.82 -3.28
N GLY A 236 19.38 0.39 -2.35
CA GLY A 236 18.77 1.28 -1.37
C GLY A 236 19.82 1.94 -0.48
N PHE A 237 20.82 1.18 -0.02
CA PHE A 237 21.91 1.71 0.81
C PHE A 237 22.79 2.70 0.03
N GLU A 238 23.13 2.39 -1.23
CA GLU A 238 23.83 3.31 -2.13
C GLU A 238 23.05 4.61 -2.34
N PHE A 239 21.74 4.52 -2.53
CA PHE A 239 20.88 5.70 -2.64
C PHE A 239 20.86 6.55 -1.37
N LEU A 240 20.81 5.94 -0.18
CA LEU A 240 20.87 6.69 1.08
C LEU A 240 22.20 7.46 1.22
N LYS A 241 23.31 6.86 0.78
CA LYS A 241 24.61 7.56 0.71
C LYS A 241 24.58 8.72 -0.28
N GLU A 242 24.02 8.51 -1.47
CA GLU A 242 23.87 9.55 -2.49
C GLU A 242 23.04 10.74 -1.95
N VAL A 243 21.95 10.47 -1.22
CA VAL A 243 21.14 11.50 -0.56
C VAL A 243 21.98 12.30 0.43
N GLN A 244 22.76 11.63 1.29
CA GLN A 244 23.64 12.27 2.26
C GLN A 244 24.73 13.12 1.58
N GLU A 245 25.41 12.60 0.57
CA GLU A 245 26.49 13.28 -0.15
C GLU A 245 25.98 14.47 -0.98
N SER A 246 24.78 14.36 -1.54
CA SER A 246 24.18 15.40 -2.37
C SER A 246 23.73 16.65 -1.59
N GLY A 247 23.59 16.53 -0.27
CA GLY A 247 23.05 17.59 0.58
C GLY A 247 21.57 17.92 0.33
N VAL A 248 20.82 17.03 -0.33
CA VAL A 248 19.36 17.18 -0.52
C VAL A 248 18.62 17.13 0.82
N ILE A 249 19.07 16.25 1.71
CA ILE A 249 18.59 16.11 3.08
C ILE A 249 19.82 16.17 3.98
N THR A 250 19.78 16.99 5.04
CA THR A 250 20.96 17.25 5.88
C THR A 250 20.62 17.27 7.36
N GLY A 251 21.63 17.05 8.21
CA GLY A 251 21.46 17.10 9.67
C GLY A 251 20.41 16.11 10.17
N ASP A 252 19.61 16.56 11.13
CA ASP A 252 18.57 15.74 11.78
C ASP A 252 17.50 15.23 10.79
N ASP A 253 17.29 15.93 9.67
CA ASP A 253 16.33 15.51 8.64
C ASP A 253 16.75 14.20 7.95
N LEU A 254 18.05 13.91 7.90
CA LEU A 254 18.54 12.64 7.35
C LEU A 254 18.12 11.46 8.23
N ASP A 255 18.15 11.64 9.55
CA ASP A 255 17.64 10.63 10.49
C ASP A 255 16.12 10.49 10.41
N LEU A 256 15.39 11.61 10.24
CA LEU A 256 13.94 11.60 9.98
C LEU A 256 13.63 10.70 8.78
N PHE A 257 14.26 11.00 7.65
CA PHE A 257 14.12 10.26 6.40
C PHE A 257 14.50 8.77 6.54
N ALA A 258 15.66 8.48 7.13
CA ALA A 258 16.22 7.15 7.17
C ALA A 258 15.48 6.18 8.10
N TYR A 259 15.03 6.64 9.29
CA TYR A 259 14.39 5.75 10.25
C TYR A 259 13.42 6.41 11.24
N LYS A 260 13.67 7.62 11.74
CA LYS A 260 12.86 8.22 12.82
C LYS A 260 11.40 8.45 12.41
N ASN A 261 11.14 8.77 11.14
CA ASN A 261 9.76 8.87 10.63
C ASN A 261 9.05 7.51 10.67
N ALA A 262 9.73 6.43 10.27
CA ALA A 262 9.19 5.08 10.32
C ALA A 262 8.94 4.63 11.78
N GLU A 263 9.88 4.89 12.69
CA GLU A 263 9.73 4.62 14.12
C GLU A 263 8.48 5.32 14.69
N LYS A 264 8.31 6.61 14.40
CA LYS A 264 7.17 7.40 14.85
C LYS A 264 5.84 6.94 14.23
N LEU A 265 5.84 6.65 12.93
CA LEU A 265 4.63 6.25 12.20
C LEU A 265 4.14 4.87 12.64
N LEU A 266 5.06 3.92 12.82
CA LEU A 266 4.79 2.51 13.08
C LEU A 266 4.84 2.15 14.58
N GLY A 267 5.33 3.04 15.45
CA GLY A 267 5.46 2.79 16.88
C GLY A 267 6.54 1.75 17.21
N VAL A 268 7.63 1.73 16.44
CA VAL A 268 8.75 0.78 16.61
C VAL A 268 10.05 1.51 16.91
N THR A 269 11.08 0.76 17.30
CA THR A 269 12.45 1.28 17.48
C THR A 269 13.41 0.45 16.65
N ALA A 270 14.24 1.12 15.85
CA ALA A 270 15.31 0.48 15.10
C ALA A 270 16.33 -0.11 16.07
N THR A 271 16.60 -1.41 15.94
CA THR A 271 17.46 -2.17 16.87
C THR A 271 18.94 -2.09 16.52
N HIS A 272 19.27 -1.62 15.32
CA HIS A 272 20.64 -1.36 14.89
C HIS A 272 20.82 0.15 14.76
N LYS A 273 21.40 0.78 15.78
CA LYS A 273 21.84 2.17 15.69
C LYS A 273 23.22 2.19 15.03
N PRO A 274 23.49 3.10 14.08
CA PRO A 274 24.85 3.27 13.59
C PRO A 274 25.75 3.57 14.78
N ASP A 275 26.86 2.84 14.91
CA ASP A 275 27.89 3.18 15.88
C ASP A 275 28.26 4.65 15.67
N ALA A 276 28.38 5.42 16.76
CA ALA A 276 28.70 6.85 16.72
C ALA A 276 30.13 7.16 16.19
N THR A 277 30.77 6.19 15.54
CA THR A 277 32.14 6.20 15.07
C THR A 277 32.25 5.45 13.74
N ASN A 278 31.95 6.13 12.64
CA ASN A 278 32.62 5.98 11.35
C ASN A 278 32.30 7.18 10.46
#